data_AF-A0A924W825-F1
#
_entry.id   AF-A0A924W825-F1
#
_cell.length_a   1.000
_cell.length_b   1.000
_cell.length_c   1.000
_cell.angle_alpha   90.00
_cell.angle_beta   90.00
_cell.angle_gamma   90.00
#
_symmetry.space_group_name_H-M   'P 1'
#
loop_
_entity.id
_entity.type
_entity.pdbx_description
1 polymer ?
#
loop_
_entity_poly.entity_id
_entity_poly.type
_entity_poly.pdbx_seq_one_letter_code
_entity_poly.pdbx_strand_id
1 'polypeptide(L)'
;DDAKAIYFGLVKPGDGKAWFDSLRVEIDGQPWTNPDFDLDFEHPQPKGIIAANPMRGRASPNYPGALDEQVAKTGKSSFRLERIERPDELEPAEAASIAKGVLDHMIAAREEYVKKTDAKAADWAIQNARVVHQWTELGTSDSGGSGHRDECMADNVEWILAQNPGQRMVIWAHNGHVSRSFSYGQQWMGQYLENKFPGQMVVFGFTTGRGHYTAMSGADRRGLRSDHELQASSSGSVESFLASSGLPRLFLDIRAASKDDPASAWAAAPTPMRSIGAMAMESQFFPVVPRDLFDVLIWQEETTASVPLGR
;
A
#
# COMPACT_ATOMS: atom_id res chain seq x y z
N ASP A 1 19.05 23.60 -14.76
CA ASP A 1 18.30 22.79 -15.74
C ASP A 1 18.85 21.36 -15.73
N ASP A 2 18.72 20.68 -14.58
CA ASP A 2 19.46 19.45 -14.33
C ASP A 2 18.51 18.26 -14.45
N ALA A 3 18.49 17.60 -15.61
CA ALA A 3 17.79 16.34 -15.77
C ALA A 3 18.39 15.30 -14.81
N LYS A 4 17.61 14.87 -13.81
CA LYS A 4 18.05 13.91 -12.77
C LYS A 4 17.94 12.44 -13.19
N ALA A 5 17.26 12.16 -14.30
CA ALA A 5 17.06 10.81 -14.82
C ALA A 5 16.78 10.84 -16.33
N ILE A 6 17.14 9.76 -17.01
CA ILE A 6 16.87 9.54 -18.43
C ILE A 6 16.02 8.29 -18.54
N TYR A 7 14.85 8.42 -19.17
CA TYR A 7 13.94 7.31 -19.43
C TYR A 7 13.86 7.09 -20.94
N PHE A 8 14.22 5.89 -21.38
CA PHE A 8 14.11 5.46 -22.77
C PHE A 8 13.39 4.10 -22.80
N GLY A 9 12.78 3.78 -23.94
CA GLY A 9 12.04 2.55 -24.11
C GLY A 9 11.95 2.15 -25.58
N LEU A 10 11.76 0.85 -25.81
CA LEU A 10 11.54 0.30 -27.14
C LEU A 10 10.04 0.05 -27.32
N VAL A 11 9.47 0.52 -28.43
CA VAL A 11 8.09 0.20 -28.80
C VAL A 11 8.11 -1.03 -29.69
N LYS A 12 7.44 -2.10 -29.26
CA LYS A 12 7.20 -3.31 -30.07
C LYS A 12 5.73 -3.32 -30.53
N PRO A 13 5.43 -2.84 -31.75
CA PRO A 13 4.04 -2.73 -32.21
C PRO A 13 3.42 -4.06 -32.68
N GLY A 14 4.24 -5.10 -32.92
CA GLY A 14 3.78 -6.42 -33.37
C GLY A 14 3.75 -7.48 -32.28
N ASP A 15 3.29 -8.67 -32.65
CA ASP A 15 3.09 -9.87 -31.82
C ASP A 15 4.22 -10.92 -31.92
N GLY A 16 5.17 -10.74 -32.84
CA GLY A 16 6.31 -11.65 -33.02
C GLY A 16 7.34 -11.67 -31.87
N LYS A 17 8.50 -12.29 -32.09
CA LYS A 17 9.64 -12.28 -31.14
C LYS A 17 10.67 -11.26 -31.58
N ALA A 18 11.31 -10.58 -30.63
CA ALA A 18 12.42 -9.68 -30.86
C ALA A 18 13.59 -10.03 -29.94
N TRP A 19 14.81 -9.91 -30.45
CA TRP A 19 16.05 -10.13 -29.71
C TRP A 19 16.99 -8.95 -29.90
N PHE A 20 17.70 -8.58 -28.85
CA PHE A 20 18.69 -7.52 -28.85
C PHE A 20 19.96 -8.05 -28.20
N ASP A 21 21.06 -8.11 -28.94
CA ASP A 21 22.36 -8.51 -28.38
C ASP A 21 22.98 -7.39 -27.55
N SER A 22 22.65 -6.14 -27.85
CA SER A 22 23.05 -4.98 -27.07
C SER A 22 22.19 -3.76 -27.43
N LEU A 23 22.20 -2.77 -26.54
CA LEU A 23 21.66 -1.43 -26.73
C LEU A 23 22.77 -0.41 -26.50
N ARG A 24 22.69 0.72 -27.21
CA ARG A 24 23.55 1.87 -27.00
C ARG A 24 22.68 3.11 -26.92
N VAL A 25 22.92 3.91 -25.89
CA VAL A 25 22.28 5.22 -25.73
C VAL A 25 23.35 6.28 -25.94
N GLU A 26 23.03 7.30 -26.71
CA GLU A 26 23.88 8.47 -26.91
C GLU A 26 23.13 9.74 -26.55
N ILE A 27 23.82 10.68 -25.93
CA ILE A 27 23.31 12.02 -25.61
C ILE A 27 24.26 12.99 -26.28
N ASP A 28 23.74 13.83 -27.16
CA ASP A 28 24.52 14.78 -27.95
C ASP A 28 25.73 14.11 -28.67
N GLY A 29 25.51 12.88 -29.15
CA GLY A 29 26.52 12.08 -29.85
C GLY A 29 27.58 11.44 -28.94
N GLN A 30 27.49 11.59 -27.62
CA GLN A 30 28.37 10.94 -26.66
C GLN A 30 27.72 9.69 -26.07
N PRO A 31 28.44 8.55 -25.96
CA PRO A 31 27.93 7.35 -25.31
C PRO A 31 27.51 7.63 -23.87
N TRP A 32 26.29 7.25 -23.54
CA TRP A 32 25.80 7.29 -22.17
C TRP A 32 26.01 5.93 -21.50
N THR A 33 26.55 5.94 -20.28
CA THR A 33 26.75 4.74 -19.47
C THR A 33 26.20 4.96 -18.08
N ASN A 34 25.59 3.93 -17.50
CA ASN A 34 25.10 3.95 -16.13
C ASN A 34 25.22 2.53 -15.55
N PRO A 35 25.90 2.34 -14.40
CA PRO A 35 26.06 1.02 -13.80
C PRO A 35 24.74 0.37 -13.37
N ASP A 36 23.63 1.11 -13.35
CA ASP A 36 22.30 0.59 -13.09
C ASP A 36 21.59 -0.01 -14.31
N PHE A 37 22.20 0.07 -15.49
CA PHE A 37 21.67 -0.49 -16.73
C PHE A 37 22.64 -1.53 -17.30
N ASP A 38 22.11 -2.69 -17.63
CA ASP A 38 22.79 -3.77 -18.34
C ASP A 38 22.42 -3.68 -19.82
N LEU A 39 23.10 -2.78 -20.55
CA LEU A 39 22.80 -2.51 -21.96
C LEU A 39 23.43 -3.53 -22.90
N ASP A 40 24.45 -4.27 -22.45
CA ASP A 40 25.08 -5.38 -23.18
C ASP A 40 24.45 -6.73 -22.86
N PHE A 41 23.57 -6.81 -21.85
CA PHE A 41 22.81 -8.01 -21.50
C PHE A 41 23.68 -9.18 -21.04
N GLU A 42 24.82 -8.89 -20.41
CA GLU A 42 25.83 -9.87 -20.01
C GLU A 42 25.77 -10.23 -18.52
N HIS A 43 24.86 -9.60 -17.76
CA HIS A 43 24.61 -9.98 -16.38
C HIS A 43 23.65 -11.17 -16.26
N PRO A 44 23.66 -11.90 -15.11
CA PRO A 44 22.75 -13.03 -14.90
C PRO A 44 21.26 -12.68 -14.97
N GLN A 45 20.90 -11.40 -14.78
CA GLN A 45 19.56 -10.88 -14.92
C GLN A 45 19.63 -9.46 -15.52
N PRO A 46 18.67 -9.09 -16.39
CA PRO A 46 18.67 -7.77 -17.02
C PRO A 46 18.45 -6.68 -15.96
N LYS A 47 19.39 -5.73 -15.88
CA LYS A 47 19.37 -4.62 -14.92
C LYS A 47 18.92 -3.33 -15.61
N GLY A 48 18.05 -2.56 -14.95
CA GLY A 48 17.61 -1.24 -15.44
C GLY A 48 16.66 -1.26 -16.64
N ILE A 49 16.45 -2.42 -17.27
CA ILE A 49 15.56 -2.58 -18.44
C ILE A 49 14.29 -3.30 -18.00
N ILE A 50 13.15 -2.63 -18.16
CA ILE A 50 11.83 -3.19 -17.89
C ILE A 50 11.04 -3.13 -19.18
N ALA A 51 10.49 -4.25 -19.61
CA ALA A 51 9.46 -4.28 -20.64
C ALA A 51 8.18 -3.70 -20.02
N ALA A 52 8.03 -2.38 -19.95
CA ALA A 52 7.03 -1.73 -19.12
C ALA A 52 5.70 -1.45 -19.84
N ASN A 53 4.61 -1.38 -19.09
CA ASN A 53 3.43 -0.62 -19.50
C ASN A 53 3.74 0.89 -19.31
N PRO A 54 3.66 1.72 -20.38
CA PRO A 54 4.07 3.12 -20.36
C PRO A 54 3.31 3.99 -19.35
N MET A 55 2.14 3.54 -18.86
CA MET A 55 1.30 4.30 -17.93
C MET A 55 1.62 4.06 -16.43
N ARG A 56 2.34 2.99 -16.07
CA ARG A 56 2.43 2.55 -14.66
C ARG A 56 3.84 2.20 -14.15
N GLY A 57 4.88 2.28 -14.99
CA GLY A 57 6.26 1.93 -14.57
C GLY A 57 6.39 0.52 -13.98
N ARG A 58 5.54 -0.41 -14.44
CA ARG A 58 5.53 -1.84 -14.07
C ARG A 58 5.80 -2.66 -15.32
N ALA A 59 6.44 -3.82 -15.16
CA ALA A 59 6.58 -4.79 -16.23
C ALA A 59 5.20 -5.10 -16.84
N SER A 60 5.11 -5.03 -18.16
CA SER A 60 3.95 -5.42 -18.93
C SER A 60 3.77 -6.92 -18.75
N PRO A 61 2.60 -7.37 -18.27
CA PRO A 61 2.31 -8.79 -18.15
C PRO A 61 2.31 -9.52 -19.51
N ASN A 62 2.08 -8.77 -20.59
CA ASN A 62 1.90 -9.32 -21.94
C ASN A 62 3.20 -9.38 -22.77
N TYR A 63 4.26 -8.71 -22.31
CA TYR A 63 5.57 -8.69 -22.98
C TYR A 63 6.68 -8.91 -21.96
N PRO A 64 6.83 -10.11 -21.37
CA PRO A 64 7.95 -10.37 -20.48
C PRO A 64 9.27 -10.29 -21.26
N GLY A 65 10.25 -9.63 -20.64
CA GLY A 65 11.64 -9.62 -21.08
C GLY A 65 12.45 -10.71 -20.37
N ALA A 66 13.31 -11.40 -21.11
CA ALA A 66 14.20 -12.43 -20.56
C ALA A 66 15.53 -12.45 -21.32
N LEU A 67 16.58 -12.93 -20.67
CA LEU A 67 17.85 -13.23 -21.35
C LEU A 67 17.76 -14.57 -22.08
N ASP A 68 18.39 -14.66 -23.24
CA ASP A 68 18.43 -15.81 -24.13
C ASP A 68 19.87 -16.00 -24.64
N GLU A 69 20.55 -17.02 -24.11
CA GLU A 69 21.93 -17.39 -24.43
C GLU A 69 22.06 -18.17 -25.75
N GLN A 70 20.94 -18.61 -26.35
CA GLN A 70 20.99 -19.53 -27.51
C GLN A 70 21.09 -18.81 -28.85
N VAL A 71 20.72 -17.52 -28.89
CA VAL A 71 20.50 -16.79 -30.14
C VAL A 71 21.33 -15.52 -30.27
N ALA A 72 22.15 -15.21 -29.26
CA ALA A 72 23.09 -14.09 -29.29
C ALA A 72 24.04 -14.19 -30.48
N LYS A 73 24.21 -13.11 -31.25
CA LYS A 73 25.23 -13.02 -32.31
C LYS A 73 26.51 -12.38 -31.81
N THR A 74 26.41 -11.48 -30.82
CA THR A 74 27.52 -10.89 -30.10
C THR A 74 27.29 -10.99 -28.60
N GLY A 75 28.35 -11.20 -27.80
CA GLY A 75 28.21 -11.41 -26.36
C GLY A 75 27.87 -12.86 -25.99
N LYS A 76 27.48 -13.09 -24.75
CA LYS A 76 27.02 -14.38 -24.21
C LYS A 76 25.50 -14.53 -24.27
N SER A 77 24.76 -13.42 -24.20
CA SER A 77 23.30 -13.44 -24.18
C SER A 77 22.67 -12.31 -24.98
N SER A 78 21.42 -12.54 -25.38
CA SER A 78 20.56 -11.54 -26.00
C SER A 78 19.34 -11.30 -25.12
N PHE A 79 18.78 -10.10 -25.14
CA PHE A 79 17.50 -9.82 -24.49
C PHE A 79 16.35 -10.13 -25.44
N ARG A 80 15.49 -11.06 -25.05
CA ARG A 80 14.31 -11.48 -25.77
C ARG A 80 13.05 -10.81 -25.24
N LEU A 81 12.23 -10.32 -26.17
CA LEU A 81 10.85 -9.87 -25.94
C LEU A 81 9.88 -10.68 -26.78
N GLU A 82 8.88 -11.26 -26.14
CA GLU A 82 7.84 -12.08 -26.78
C GLU A 82 6.46 -11.68 -26.26
N ARG A 83 5.46 -11.59 -27.15
CA ARG A 83 4.07 -11.42 -26.72
C ARG A 83 3.60 -12.75 -26.16
N ILE A 84 3.13 -12.76 -24.91
CA ILE A 84 2.39 -13.90 -24.37
C ILE A 84 0.90 -13.57 -24.44
N GLU A 85 0.14 -14.44 -25.10
CA GLU A 85 -1.31 -14.43 -24.98
C GLU A 85 -1.69 -14.85 -23.56
N ARG A 86 -2.25 -13.90 -22.83
CA ARG A 86 -2.99 -14.20 -21.61
C ARG A 86 -4.45 -14.41 -22.00
N PRO A 87 -5.18 -15.29 -21.31
CA PRO A 87 -6.63 -15.30 -21.45
C PRO A 87 -7.14 -13.87 -21.25
N ASP A 88 -8.13 -13.47 -22.03
CA ASP A 88 -8.75 -12.16 -21.88
C ASP A 88 -9.15 -11.98 -20.42
N GLU A 89 -8.49 -11.04 -19.74
CA GLU A 89 -8.89 -10.66 -18.39
C GLU A 89 -10.30 -10.04 -18.52
N LEU A 90 -11.25 -10.54 -17.72
CA LEU A 90 -12.58 -9.94 -17.67
C LEU A 90 -12.43 -8.44 -17.40
N GLU A 91 -13.14 -7.63 -18.17
CA GLU A 91 -13.19 -6.20 -17.91
C GLU A 91 -13.65 -5.98 -16.46
N PRO A 92 -13.06 -5.05 -15.69
CA PRO A 92 -13.36 -4.93 -14.26
C PRO A 92 -14.85 -4.78 -13.95
N ALA A 93 -15.59 -4.06 -14.82
CA ALA A 93 -17.02 -3.88 -14.69
C ALA A 93 -17.81 -5.18 -14.91
N GLU A 94 -17.35 -6.04 -15.83
CA GLU A 94 -17.94 -7.36 -16.05
C GLU A 94 -17.66 -8.29 -14.86
N ALA A 95 -16.43 -8.31 -14.36
CA ALA A 95 -16.05 -9.06 -13.17
C ALA A 95 -16.89 -8.65 -11.94
N ALA A 96 -17.08 -7.35 -11.72
CA ALA A 96 -17.92 -6.82 -10.64
C ALA A 96 -19.38 -7.24 -10.78
N SER A 97 -19.94 -7.15 -12.01
CA SER A 97 -21.31 -7.59 -12.29
C SER A 97 -21.53 -9.08 -11.99
N ILE A 98 -20.60 -9.94 -12.43
CA ILE A 98 -20.66 -11.39 -12.18
C ILE A 98 -20.56 -11.68 -10.67
N ALA A 99 -19.59 -11.06 -9.98
CA ALA A 99 -19.42 -11.25 -8.54
C ALA A 99 -20.66 -10.79 -7.76
N LYS A 100 -21.30 -9.69 -8.19
CA LYS A 100 -22.57 -9.23 -7.64
C LYS A 100 -23.68 -10.25 -7.84
N GLY A 101 -23.80 -10.81 -9.04
CA GLY A 101 -24.80 -11.84 -9.35
C GLY A 101 -24.65 -13.09 -8.47
N VAL A 102 -23.41 -13.52 -8.21
CA VAL A 102 -23.12 -14.62 -7.27
C VAL A 102 -23.55 -14.24 -5.85
N LEU A 103 -23.18 -13.04 -5.38
CA LEU A 103 -23.57 -12.56 -4.05
C LEU A 103 -25.10 -12.51 -3.89
N ASP A 104 -25.80 -11.90 -4.84
CA ASP A 104 -27.27 -11.78 -4.83
C ASP A 104 -27.94 -13.17 -4.80
N HIS A 105 -27.45 -14.10 -5.62
CA HIS A 105 -27.92 -15.49 -5.61
C HIS A 105 -27.71 -16.13 -4.24
N MET A 106 -26.52 -15.97 -3.66
CA MET A 106 -26.21 -16.59 -2.37
C MET A 106 -27.04 -16.02 -1.22
N ILE A 107 -27.33 -14.71 -1.24
CA ILE A 107 -28.24 -14.07 -0.30
C ILE A 107 -29.66 -14.65 -0.45
N ALA A 108 -30.17 -14.75 -1.68
CA ALA A 108 -31.51 -15.28 -1.95
C ALA A 108 -31.64 -16.76 -1.57
N ALA A 109 -30.58 -17.56 -1.76
CA ALA A 109 -30.53 -18.98 -1.45
C ALA A 109 -30.10 -19.30 -0.01
N ARG A 110 -29.98 -18.29 0.87
CA ARG A 110 -29.47 -18.46 2.25
C ARG A 110 -30.09 -19.66 2.97
N GLU A 111 -31.41 -19.75 3.02
CA GLU A 111 -32.12 -20.81 3.74
C GLU A 111 -31.85 -22.21 3.18
N GLU A 112 -31.51 -22.33 1.90
CA GLU A 112 -31.08 -23.60 1.31
C GLU A 112 -29.68 -24.00 1.77
N TYR A 113 -28.77 -23.05 1.93
CA TYR A 113 -27.45 -23.30 2.49
C TYR A 113 -27.51 -23.66 3.97
N VAL A 114 -28.38 -23.00 4.74
CA VAL A 114 -28.62 -23.35 6.15
C VAL A 114 -29.07 -24.80 6.28
N LYS A 115 -29.99 -25.27 5.42
CA LYS A 115 -30.43 -26.68 5.42
C LYS A 115 -29.31 -27.68 5.12
N LYS A 116 -28.29 -27.28 4.35
CA LYS A 116 -27.15 -28.14 3.97
C LYS A 116 -25.97 -28.04 4.95
N THR A 117 -25.93 -27.00 5.79
CA THR A 117 -24.83 -26.69 6.71
C THR A 117 -25.41 -26.21 8.05
N ASP A 118 -25.14 -24.97 8.45
CA ASP A 118 -25.76 -24.26 9.56
C ASP A 118 -25.84 -22.76 9.24
N ALA A 119 -26.55 -22.00 10.09
CA ALA A 119 -26.75 -20.56 9.88
C ALA A 119 -25.43 -19.78 9.80
N LYS A 120 -24.48 -20.09 10.69
CA LYS A 120 -23.20 -19.38 10.77
C LYS A 120 -22.34 -19.66 9.54
N ALA A 121 -22.26 -20.91 9.11
CA ALA A 121 -21.53 -21.31 7.92
C ALA A 121 -22.12 -20.69 6.65
N ALA A 122 -23.45 -20.65 6.52
CA ALA A 122 -24.13 -19.99 5.42
C ALA A 122 -23.85 -18.48 5.38
N ASP A 123 -23.94 -17.81 6.53
CA ASP A 123 -23.68 -16.36 6.65
C ASP A 123 -22.23 -16.02 6.31
N TRP A 124 -21.26 -16.82 6.76
CA TRP A 124 -19.86 -16.66 6.36
C TRP A 124 -19.61 -16.92 4.88
N ALA A 125 -20.29 -17.89 4.27
CA ALA A 125 -20.17 -18.13 2.83
C ALA A 125 -20.66 -16.91 2.03
N ILE A 126 -21.80 -16.34 2.43
CA ILE A 126 -22.34 -15.10 1.83
C ILE A 126 -21.37 -13.93 2.04
N GLN A 127 -20.80 -13.79 3.24
CA GLN A 127 -19.84 -12.73 3.52
C GLN A 127 -18.55 -12.87 2.68
N ASN A 128 -18.06 -14.09 2.46
CA ASN A 128 -16.92 -14.31 1.56
C ASN A 128 -17.24 -13.91 0.12
N ALA A 129 -18.46 -14.21 -0.38
CA ALA A 129 -18.91 -13.72 -1.68
C ALA A 129 -18.98 -12.18 -1.74
N ARG A 130 -19.40 -11.53 -0.64
CA ARG A 130 -19.38 -10.07 -0.53
C ARG A 130 -17.96 -9.51 -0.63
N VAL A 131 -16.98 -10.13 0.02
CA VAL A 131 -15.57 -9.70 -0.07
C VAL A 131 -15.03 -9.83 -1.49
N VAL A 132 -15.40 -10.89 -2.23
CA VAL A 132 -15.04 -11.04 -3.65
C VAL A 132 -15.66 -9.90 -4.47
N HIS A 133 -16.94 -9.59 -4.27
CA HIS A 133 -17.60 -8.47 -4.93
C HIS A 133 -16.92 -7.12 -4.63
N GLN A 134 -16.66 -6.83 -3.35
CA GLN A 134 -15.93 -5.62 -2.93
C GLN A 134 -14.56 -5.52 -3.61
N TRP A 135 -13.83 -6.63 -3.73
CA TRP A 135 -12.54 -6.66 -4.42
C TRP A 135 -12.68 -6.37 -5.91
N THR A 136 -13.68 -6.94 -6.59
CA THR A 136 -13.92 -6.66 -8.02
C THR A 136 -14.29 -5.20 -8.28
N GLU A 137 -15.03 -4.56 -7.39
CA GLU A 137 -15.37 -3.12 -7.48
C GLU A 137 -14.15 -2.20 -7.33
N LEU A 138 -13.08 -2.64 -6.65
CA LEU A 138 -11.84 -1.84 -6.62
C LEU A 138 -11.26 -1.64 -8.02
N GLY A 139 -11.40 -2.65 -8.89
CA GLY A 139 -10.93 -2.62 -10.27
C GLY A 139 -11.70 -1.65 -11.17
N THR A 140 -12.88 -1.18 -10.78
CA THR A 140 -13.73 -0.29 -11.59
C THR A 140 -13.48 1.20 -11.33
N SER A 141 -12.56 1.55 -10.42
CA SER A 141 -12.32 2.94 -10.00
C SER A 141 -11.05 3.55 -10.62
N ASP A 142 -11.16 4.77 -11.16
CA ASP A 142 -10.04 5.49 -11.78
C ASP A 142 -8.97 5.94 -10.76
N SER A 143 -9.35 6.10 -9.48
CA SER A 143 -8.47 6.54 -8.39
C SER A 143 -7.73 5.41 -7.66
N GLY A 144 -7.85 4.16 -8.14
CA GLY A 144 -7.26 3.00 -7.48
C GLY A 144 -7.97 2.57 -6.19
N GLY A 145 -9.19 3.08 -5.96
CA GLY A 145 -10.16 2.51 -5.03
C GLY A 145 -9.83 2.64 -3.55
N SER A 146 -8.87 3.49 -3.17
CA SER A 146 -8.38 3.53 -1.79
C SER A 146 -9.44 3.93 -0.76
N GLY A 147 -10.32 4.89 -1.08
CA GLY A 147 -11.48 5.23 -0.23
C GLY A 147 -12.54 4.11 -0.18
N HIS A 148 -12.89 3.54 -1.35
CA HIS A 148 -13.85 2.42 -1.44
C HIS A 148 -13.37 1.19 -0.66
N ARG A 149 -12.06 0.91 -0.70
CA ARG A 149 -11.44 -0.17 0.08
C ARG A 149 -11.71 0.02 1.57
N ASP A 150 -11.50 1.22 2.09
CA ASP A 150 -11.66 1.53 3.51
C ASP A 150 -13.14 1.55 3.94
N GLU A 151 -14.05 1.93 3.04
CA GLU A 151 -15.50 1.76 3.22
C GLU A 151 -15.88 0.27 3.34
N CYS A 152 -15.41 -0.55 2.40
CA CYS A 152 -15.61 -2.00 2.42
C CYS A 152 -15.03 -2.64 3.70
N MET A 153 -13.87 -2.17 4.17
CA MET A 153 -13.30 -2.62 5.45
C MET A 153 -14.21 -2.29 6.63
N ALA A 154 -14.81 -1.09 6.66
CA ALA A 154 -15.76 -0.70 7.70
C ALA A 154 -17.06 -1.53 7.66
N ASP A 155 -17.61 -1.79 6.47
CA ASP A 155 -18.76 -2.68 6.28
C ASP A 155 -18.48 -4.10 6.79
N ASN A 156 -17.26 -4.60 6.55
CA ASN A 156 -16.87 -5.93 7.02
C ASN A 156 -16.73 -5.99 8.54
N VAL A 157 -16.25 -4.92 9.18
CA VAL A 157 -16.22 -4.80 10.64
C VAL A 157 -17.64 -4.77 11.22
N GLU A 158 -18.54 -3.97 10.64
CA GLU A 158 -19.96 -3.91 11.03
C GLU A 158 -20.62 -5.30 10.93
N TRP A 159 -20.38 -6.02 9.84
CA TRP A 159 -20.90 -7.37 9.66
C TRP A 159 -20.38 -8.31 10.76
N ILE A 160 -19.08 -8.32 11.04
CA ILE A 160 -18.50 -9.19 12.09
C ILE A 160 -19.08 -8.85 13.46
N LEU A 161 -19.27 -7.57 13.80
CA LEU A 161 -19.90 -7.15 15.05
C LEU A 161 -21.36 -7.64 15.15
N ALA A 162 -22.13 -7.56 14.06
CA ALA A 162 -23.50 -8.06 14.01
C ALA A 162 -23.59 -9.58 14.25
N GLN A 163 -22.56 -10.35 13.83
CA GLN A 163 -22.46 -11.79 14.11
C GLN A 163 -22.08 -12.11 15.56
N ASN A 164 -21.67 -11.12 16.35
CA ASN A 164 -21.16 -11.29 17.71
C ASN A 164 -21.79 -10.27 18.67
N PRO A 165 -23.13 -10.33 18.90
CA PRO A 165 -23.84 -9.34 19.68
C PRO A 165 -23.29 -9.22 21.12
N GLY A 166 -23.12 -7.98 21.58
CA GLY A 166 -22.60 -7.66 22.91
C GLY A 166 -21.08 -7.83 23.08
N GLN A 167 -20.37 -8.30 22.05
CA GLN A 167 -18.92 -8.41 22.07
C GLN A 167 -18.24 -7.10 21.69
N ARG A 168 -16.97 -6.96 22.07
CA ARG A 168 -16.09 -5.87 21.64
C ARG A 168 -15.06 -6.40 20.65
N MET A 169 -14.60 -5.54 19.75
CA MET A 169 -13.58 -5.87 18.76
C MET A 169 -12.34 -5.01 18.98
N VAL A 170 -11.16 -5.63 18.81
CA VAL A 170 -9.89 -4.91 18.66
C VAL A 170 -9.53 -4.92 17.18
N ILE A 171 -9.41 -3.75 16.58
CA ILE A 171 -9.04 -3.59 15.16
C ILE A 171 -7.56 -3.24 15.10
N TRP A 172 -6.76 -4.12 14.51
CA TRP A 172 -5.34 -3.91 14.31
C TRP A 172 -5.06 -3.49 12.87
N ALA A 173 -4.73 -2.22 12.67
CA ALA A 173 -4.39 -1.67 11.36
C ALA A 173 -3.44 -0.47 11.49
N HIS A 174 -2.90 -0.02 10.36
CA HIS A 174 -2.08 1.19 10.30
C HIS A 174 -2.85 2.42 10.81
N ASN A 175 -2.16 3.41 11.39
CA ASN A 175 -2.73 4.67 11.91
C ASN A 175 -3.76 5.31 10.97
N GLY A 176 -3.44 5.38 9.68
CA GLY A 176 -4.36 5.90 8.65
C GLY A 176 -5.70 5.18 8.67
N HIS A 177 -5.69 3.85 8.58
CA HIS A 177 -6.89 3.01 8.55
C HIS A 177 -7.77 3.16 9.81
N VAL A 178 -7.18 3.39 10.98
CA VAL A 178 -7.97 3.55 12.23
C VAL A 178 -8.37 4.99 12.52
N SER A 179 -7.83 5.96 11.78
CA SER A 179 -8.06 7.39 12.06
C SER A 179 -9.54 7.79 11.92
N ARG A 180 -10.02 8.60 12.87
CA ARG A 180 -11.43 9.02 12.96
C ARG A 180 -11.85 10.07 11.93
N SER A 181 -10.90 10.74 11.27
CA SER A 181 -11.19 11.86 10.38
C SER A 181 -10.39 11.78 9.08
N PHE A 182 -10.78 12.62 8.13
CA PHE A 182 -10.13 12.75 6.83
C PHE A 182 -8.67 13.11 7.05
N SER A 183 -7.78 12.28 6.52
CA SER A 183 -6.34 12.46 6.67
C SER A 183 -5.63 11.91 5.44
N TYR A 184 -4.42 12.41 5.17
CA TYR A 184 -3.60 11.92 4.05
C TYR A 184 -4.32 11.90 2.68
N GLY A 185 -5.27 12.81 2.46
CA GLY A 185 -5.97 12.97 1.19
C GLY A 185 -7.17 12.03 0.96
N GLN A 186 -7.62 11.29 1.97
CA GLN A 186 -8.81 10.42 1.83
C GLN A 186 -9.55 10.18 3.15
N GLN A 187 -10.75 9.62 3.03
CA GLN A 187 -11.49 9.03 4.12
C GLN A 187 -10.97 7.60 4.38
N TRP A 188 -10.82 7.24 5.66
CA TRP A 188 -10.31 5.95 6.09
C TRP A 188 -11.37 5.15 6.86
N MET A 189 -11.12 3.86 7.07
CA MET A 189 -12.03 2.93 7.73
C MET A 189 -12.47 3.47 9.09
N GLY A 190 -11.58 4.07 9.87
CA GLY A 190 -11.91 4.63 11.18
C GLY A 190 -12.98 5.72 11.12
N GLN A 191 -12.96 6.59 10.10
CA GLN A 191 -13.98 7.60 9.89
C GLN A 191 -15.33 6.98 9.47
N TYR A 192 -15.32 5.98 8.59
CA TYR A 192 -16.54 5.23 8.25
C TYR A 192 -17.13 4.53 9.48
N LEU A 193 -16.29 3.94 10.33
CA LEU A 193 -16.73 3.29 11.57
C LEU A 193 -17.26 4.29 12.59
N GLU A 194 -16.66 5.46 12.75
CA GLU A 194 -17.18 6.52 13.61
C GLU A 194 -18.56 6.98 13.14
N ASN A 195 -18.78 7.09 11.82
CA ASN A 195 -20.09 7.43 11.27
C ASN A 195 -21.15 6.35 11.55
N LYS A 196 -20.77 5.06 11.46
CA LYS A 196 -21.66 3.92 11.74
C LYS A 196 -21.93 3.74 13.24
N PHE A 197 -20.92 4.01 14.09
CA PHE A 197 -20.95 3.80 15.53
C PHE A 197 -20.44 5.03 16.32
N PRO A 198 -21.14 6.17 16.27
CA PRO A 198 -20.65 7.42 16.86
C PRO A 198 -20.33 7.28 18.34
N GLY A 199 -19.12 7.67 18.74
CA GLY A 199 -18.65 7.65 20.13
C GLY A 199 -18.43 6.25 20.73
N GLN A 200 -18.46 5.18 19.92
CA GLN A 200 -18.26 3.80 20.40
C GLN A 200 -16.84 3.28 20.16
N MET A 201 -15.97 4.11 19.58
CA MET A 201 -14.58 3.77 19.29
C MET A 201 -13.61 4.44 20.26
N VAL A 202 -12.56 3.72 20.64
CA VAL A 202 -11.35 4.31 21.22
C VAL A 202 -10.21 4.05 20.25
N VAL A 203 -9.62 5.11 19.72
CA VAL A 203 -8.61 5.05 18.65
C VAL A 203 -7.22 5.32 19.23
N PHE A 204 -6.32 4.36 19.02
CA PHE A 204 -4.92 4.45 19.42
C PHE A 204 -4.04 4.76 18.21
N GLY A 205 -3.31 5.87 18.25
CA GLY A 205 -2.30 6.23 17.24
C GLY A 205 -0.90 5.88 17.72
N PHE A 206 -0.11 5.20 16.89
CA PHE A 206 1.27 4.85 17.23
C PHE A 206 2.26 5.86 16.66
N THR A 207 3.32 6.18 17.40
CA THR A 207 4.44 6.95 16.86
C THR A 207 5.78 6.59 17.52
N THR A 208 6.88 6.93 16.85
CA THR A 208 8.25 6.60 17.23
C THR A 208 9.23 7.73 16.90
N GLY A 209 10.27 7.85 17.73
CA GLY A 209 11.25 8.93 17.67
C GLY A 209 12.43 8.63 16.75
N ARG A 210 13.11 7.51 16.98
CA ARG A 210 14.35 7.12 16.30
C ARG A 210 14.47 5.60 16.10
N GLY A 211 15.43 5.21 15.27
CA GLY A 211 15.77 3.81 15.02
C GLY A 211 15.50 3.41 13.58
N HIS A 212 15.17 2.13 13.37
CA HIS A 212 15.03 1.55 12.03
C HIS A 212 13.65 0.92 11.83
N TYR A 213 13.23 0.81 10.59
CA TYR A 213 11.98 0.17 10.20
C TYR A 213 12.18 -0.76 9.00
N THR A 214 11.22 -1.66 8.82
CA THR A 214 11.18 -2.59 7.70
C THR A 214 10.21 -2.08 6.65
N ALA A 215 10.65 -1.94 5.40
CA ALA A 215 9.81 -1.48 4.29
C ALA A 215 10.32 -1.98 2.94
N MET A 216 9.48 -1.83 1.91
CA MET A 216 9.87 -2.09 0.53
C MET A 216 10.74 -0.95 0.01
N SER A 217 11.90 -1.27 -0.55
CA SER A 217 12.81 -0.24 -1.09
C SER A 217 12.16 0.48 -2.28
N GLY A 218 12.01 1.81 -2.18
CA GLY A 218 11.31 2.63 -3.17
C GLY A 218 12.07 2.84 -4.48
N ALA A 219 13.41 3.00 -4.41
CA ALA A 219 14.23 3.42 -5.56
C ALA A 219 14.70 2.26 -6.45
N ASP A 220 15.01 1.10 -5.86
CA ASP A 220 15.55 -0.05 -6.59
C ASP A 220 14.63 -1.27 -6.58
N ARG A 221 13.46 -1.16 -5.92
CA ARG A 221 12.49 -2.26 -5.70
C ARG A 221 13.15 -3.56 -5.22
N ARG A 222 14.31 -3.49 -4.57
CA ARG A 222 15.04 -4.65 -4.02
C ARG A 222 14.36 -5.14 -2.76
N GLY A 223 13.17 -5.73 -2.93
CA GLY A 223 12.43 -6.44 -1.90
C GLY A 223 12.23 -5.67 -0.60
N LEU A 224 11.90 -6.44 0.44
CA LEU A 224 11.72 -5.94 1.80
C LEU A 224 13.08 -5.81 2.49
N ARG A 225 13.40 -4.63 3.02
CA ARG A 225 14.65 -4.36 3.75
C ARG A 225 14.35 -3.85 5.16
N SER A 226 15.31 -4.04 6.07
CA SER A 226 15.20 -3.70 7.50
C SER A 226 16.26 -2.69 7.96
N ASP A 227 16.93 -2.03 7.01
CA ASP A 227 17.97 -1.04 7.25
C ASP A 227 17.51 0.40 6.95
N HIS A 228 16.19 0.62 6.85
CA HIS A 228 15.66 1.96 6.65
C HIS A 228 15.65 2.74 7.96
N GLU A 229 16.23 3.94 7.93
CA GLU A 229 16.33 4.82 9.10
C GLU A 229 15.10 5.72 9.26
N LEU A 230 14.63 5.83 10.49
CA LEU A 230 13.65 6.85 10.87
C LEU A 230 14.33 8.22 10.84
N GLN A 231 13.73 9.15 10.10
CA GLN A 231 14.20 10.54 10.12
C GLN A 231 14.17 11.10 11.54
N ALA A 232 15.14 11.94 11.86
CA ALA A 232 15.12 12.71 13.10
C ALA A 232 13.77 13.44 13.26
N SER A 233 13.27 13.51 14.48
CA SER A 233 12.00 14.18 14.77
C SER A 233 12.09 15.64 14.38
N SER A 234 11.21 16.09 13.47
CA SER A 234 11.14 17.49 13.07
C SER A 234 10.81 18.36 14.28
N SER A 235 11.43 19.53 14.40
CA SER A 235 11.08 20.48 15.46
C SER A 235 9.59 20.85 15.38
N GLY A 236 8.87 20.73 16.49
CA GLY A 236 7.42 20.97 16.55
C GLY A 236 6.56 19.85 15.98
N SER A 237 7.12 18.66 15.72
CA SER A 237 6.34 17.45 15.43
C SER A 237 5.75 16.83 16.69
N VAL A 238 4.71 16.02 16.55
CA VAL A 238 4.14 15.19 17.63
C VAL A 238 5.23 14.40 18.35
N GLU A 239 6.15 13.81 17.57
CA GLU A 239 7.29 13.05 18.05
C GLU A 239 8.23 13.90 18.92
N SER A 240 8.49 15.15 18.52
CA SER A 240 9.33 16.07 19.30
C SER A 240 8.69 16.46 20.64
N PHE A 241 7.37 16.65 20.68
CA PHE A 241 6.64 16.91 21.93
C PHE A 241 6.68 15.70 22.85
N LEU A 242 6.45 14.49 22.32
CA LEU A 242 6.49 13.25 23.11
C LEU A 242 7.90 12.96 23.63
N ALA A 243 8.93 13.20 22.82
CA ALA A 243 10.34 13.07 23.23
C ALA A 243 10.70 14.02 24.39
N SER A 244 10.11 15.22 24.43
CA SER A 244 10.36 16.19 25.51
C SER A 244 9.92 15.73 26.90
N SER A 245 9.05 14.69 26.98
CA SER A 245 8.66 14.08 28.24
C SER A 245 9.79 13.36 28.97
N GLY A 246 10.87 12.99 28.26
CA GLY A 246 11.96 12.17 28.79
C GLY A 246 11.55 10.71 29.08
N LEU A 247 10.33 10.30 28.71
CA LEU A 247 9.85 8.94 28.91
C LEU A 247 10.05 8.12 27.62
N PRO A 248 10.74 6.97 27.69
CA PRO A 248 11.01 6.17 26.49
C PRO A 248 9.76 5.46 25.95
N ARG A 249 8.74 5.27 26.78
CA ARG A 249 7.47 4.62 26.43
C ARG A 249 6.35 5.27 27.22
N LEU A 250 5.27 5.67 26.54
CA LEU A 250 4.09 6.22 27.21
C LEU A 250 2.82 5.99 26.39
N PHE A 251 1.69 6.01 27.11
CA PHE A 251 0.35 6.15 26.56
C PHE A 251 -0.15 7.52 26.99
N LEU A 252 -0.43 8.41 26.04
CA LEU A 252 -0.94 9.75 26.32
C LEU A 252 -2.38 9.85 25.85
N ASP A 253 -3.31 10.01 26.79
CA ASP A 253 -4.69 10.37 26.49
C ASP A 253 -4.76 11.85 26.08
N ILE A 254 -5.14 12.11 24.84
CA ILE A 254 -5.19 13.46 24.27
C ILE A 254 -6.63 13.97 24.09
N ARG A 255 -7.65 13.25 24.60
CA ARG A 255 -9.06 13.64 24.42
C ARG A 255 -9.38 15.00 25.04
N ALA A 256 -8.71 15.35 26.13
CA ALA A 256 -8.87 16.63 26.82
C ALA A 256 -7.99 17.76 26.25
N ALA A 257 -7.15 17.48 25.23
CA ALA A 257 -6.27 18.49 24.65
C ALA A 257 -7.06 19.66 24.08
N SER A 258 -6.56 20.89 24.23
CA SER A 258 -7.22 22.10 23.75
C SER A 258 -6.24 23.02 23.06
N LYS A 259 -6.67 23.69 21.98
CA LYS A 259 -5.89 24.72 21.30
C LYS A 259 -5.57 25.93 22.20
N ASP A 260 -6.37 26.13 23.24
CA ASP A 260 -6.24 27.25 24.17
C ASP A 260 -5.33 26.92 25.37
N ASP A 261 -4.92 25.66 25.52
CA ASP A 261 -3.97 25.22 26.54
C ASP A 261 -2.58 25.01 25.92
N PRO A 262 -1.58 25.86 26.23
CA PRO A 262 -0.23 25.74 25.66
C PRO A 262 0.43 24.37 25.86
N ALA A 263 0.06 23.62 26.92
CA ALA A 263 0.63 22.31 27.18
C ALA A 263 0.11 21.21 26.22
N SER A 264 -1.08 21.41 25.64
CA SER A 264 -1.77 20.41 24.81
C SER A 264 -2.20 20.93 23.43
N ALA A 265 -1.96 22.21 23.12
CA ALA A 265 -2.35 22.84 21.86
C ALA A 265 -1.81 22.14 20.62
N TRP A 266 -0.62 21.56 20.71
CA TRP A 266 -0.01 20.76 19.62
C TRP A 266 -0.88 19.56 19.22
N ALA A 267 -1.66 18.97 20.12
CA ALA A 267 -2.54 17.86 19.80
C ALA A 267 -3.87 18.31 19.18
N ALA A 268 -4.26 19.58 19.38
CA ALA A 268 -5.53 20.16 18.94
C ALA A 268 -5.39 21.15 17.77
N ALA A 269 -4.22 21.20 17.12
CA ALA A 269 -3.91 22.04 15.97
C ALA A 269 -3.14 21.25 14.90
N PRO A 270 -3.05 21.74 13.66
CA PRO A 270 -2.25 21.12 12.62
C PRO A 270 -0.77 21.02 13.04
N THR A 271 -0.31 19.80 13.28
CA THR A 271 1.02 19.46 13.79
C THR A 271 1.61 18.34 12.93
N PRO A 272 2.88 18.43 12.51
CA PRO A 272 3.54 17.34 11.80
C PRO A 272 3.55 16.07 12.65
N MET A 273 3.08 14.95 12.08
CA MET A 273 3.16 13.62 12.70
C MET A 273 3.76 12.64 11.70
N ARG A 274 4.56 11.71 12.20
CA ARG A 274 5.17 10.66 11.38
C ARG A 274 4.11 9.69 10.86
N SER A 275 4.19 9.37 9.58
CA SER A 275 3.38 8.29 8.96
C SER A 275 4.19 7.60 7.87
N ILE A 276 4.48 6.32 8.06
CA ILE A 276 5.28 5.51 7.14
C ILE A 276 4.46 4.29 6.75
N GLY A 277 4.19 4.16 5.44
CA GLY A 277 3.47 3.03 4.88
C GLY A 277 4.37 1.84 4.53
N ALA A 278 3.93 1.02 3.59
CA ALA A 278 4.67 -0.18 3.15
C ALA A 278 5.96 0.13 2.36
N MET A 279 6.06 1.33 1.78
CA MET A 279 7.21 1.77 0.99
C MET A 279 8.14 2.64 1.82
N ALA A 280 9.45 2.40 1.71
CA ALA A 280 10.46 3.28 2.28
C ALA A 280 10.32 4.68 1.68
N MET A 281 10.44 5.70 2.53
CA MET A 281 10.20 7.08 2.13
C MET A 281 11.17 8.04 2.83
N GLU A 282 11.58 9.05 2.06
CA GLU A 282 12.34 10.19 2.56
C GLU A 282 11.42 11.13 3.32
N SER A 283 10.26 11.53 2.81
CA SER A 283 9.35 12.43 3.55
C SER A 283 8.44 11.65 4.50
N GLN A 284 8.79 11.60 5.79
CA GLN A 284 8.09 10.77 6.79
C GLN A 284 7.03 11.52 7.62
N PHE A 285 6.94 12.85 7.53
CA PHE A 285 6.06 13.68 8.36
C PHE A 285 4.99 14.38 7.54
N PHE A 286 3.76 14.38 8.04
CA PHE A 286 2.61 14.99 7.39
C PHE A 286 1.79 15.80 8.40
N PRO A 287 1.17 16.93 8.00
CA PRO A 287 0.34 17.72 8.89
C PRO A 287 -0.95 16.96 9.22
N VAL A 288 -1.26 16.83 10.51
CA VAL A 288 -2.50 16.27 11.03
C VAL A 288 -2.98 17.06 12.25
N VAL A 289 -4.25 16.91 12.64
CA VAL A 289 -4.71 17.34 13.97
C VAL A 289 -4.82 16.08 14.83
N PRO A 290 -3.87 15.77 15.73
CA PRO A 290 -3.82 14.48 16.42
C PRO A 290 -5.12 14.10 17.13
N ARG A 291 -5.75 15.06 17.82
CA ARG A 291 -7.02 14.86 18.56
C ARG A 291 -8.20 14.55 17.64
N ASP A 292 -8.16 14.97 16.39
CA ASP A 292 -9.21 14.66 15.41
C ASP A 292 -9.05 13.24 14.84
N LEU A 293 -7.84 12.66 14.95
CA LEU A 293 -7.53 11.32 14.42
C LEU A 293 -7.56 10.24 15.50
N PHE A 294 -7.08 10.55 16.71
CA PHE A 294 -6.80 9.59 17.78
C PHE A 294 -7.28 10.08 19.14
N ASP A 295 -7.63 9.14 20.03
CA ASP A 295 -7.91 9.43 21.44
C ASP A 295 -6.66 9.31 22.30
N VAL A 296 -5.83 8.30 22.01
CA VAL A 296 -4.62 7.98 22.77
C VAL A 296 -3.44 7.86 21.81
N LEU A 297 -2.32 8.48 22.15
CA LEU A 297 -1.06 8.29 21.45
C LEU A 297 -0.19 7.29 22.21
N ILE A 298 0.31 6.29 21.48
CA ILE A 298 1.28 5.30 21.95
C ILE A 298 2.64 5.69 21.41
N TRP A 299 3.55 5.98 22.33
CA TRP A 299 4.91 6.41 22.03
C TRP A 299 5.91 5.31 22.39
N GLN A 300 6.82 5.07 21.46
CA GLN A 300 8.03 4.28 21.67
C GLN A 300 9.20 5.10 21.14
N GLU A 301 10.07 5.60 22.03
CA GLU A 301 11.15 6.52 21.65
C GLU A 301 12.08 5.91 20.60
N GLU A 302 12.43 4.64 20.79
CA GLU A 302 13.34 3.93 19.91
C GLU A 302 12.75 2.59 19.49
N THR A 303 12.75 2.34 18.18
CA THR A 303 12.31 1.08 17.57
C THR A 303 13.42 0.44 16.76
N THR A 304 13.50 -0.88 16.80
CA THR A 304 14.28 -1.67 15.83
C THR A 304 13.39 -2.09 14.67
N ALA A 305 14.00 -2.36 13.52
CA ALA A 305 13.27 -2.94 12.41
C ALA A 305 12.62 -4.28 12.80
N SER A 306 11.48 -4.59 12.18
CA SER A 306 10.81 -5.87 12.40
C SER A 306 11.70 -7.02 11.93
N VAL A 307 11.50 -8.21 12.53
CA VAL A 307 12.19 -9.44 12.15
C VAL A 307 11.24 -10.26 11.26
N PRO A 308 11.42 -10.29 9.93
CA PRO A 308 10.59 -11.12 9.07
C PRO A 308 10.82 -12.60 9.39
N LEU A 309 9.73 -13.36 9.51
CA LEU A 309 9.81 -14.80 9.71
C LEU A 309 10.16 -15.48 8.37
N GLY A 310 11.24 -16.26 8.33
CA GLY A 310 11.58 -17.14 7.20
C GLY A 310 12.47 -16.54 6.10
N ARG A 311 13.66 -16.05 6.47
CA ARG A 311 14.77 -15.92 5.51
C ARG A 311 15.69 -17.13 5.58
#